data_AF-A0A812SV59-F1
#
_entry.id   AF-A0A812SV59-F1
#
_cell.length_a   1.000
_cell.length_b   1.000
_cell.length_c   1.000
_cell.angle_alpha   90.00
_cell.angle_beta   90.00
_cell.angle_gamma   90.00
#
_symmetry.space_group_name_H-M   'P 1'
#
loop_
_entity.id
_entity.type
_entity.pdbx_description
1 polymer ?
#
loop_
_entity_poly.entity_id
_entity_poly.type
_entity_poly.pdbx_seq_one_letter_code
_entity_poly.pdbx_strand_id
1 'polypeptide(L)'
;MKRKVAKPAESAEATISVVPAELDIEAAAPASMSDAEQADLAPLQRTARLPWDKQEKLYGLLLRILERIRDSPSDAKLRSISATAKSLRADVLEVDGGPELLQWAGFCRVGDRFQADPMELGADLAASRHAELQAYALQERDANFRRQRDARIEAERQRRLPTGDTGPPLRRWGGRLPSFGRGARGFVDTYGLECSKSGLAEQIHLVTLCVCIRSEDVVRGLAL
;
A
#
# COMPACT_ATOMS: atom_id res chain seq x y z
N MET A 1 -0.74 -23.28 -45.72
CA MET A 1 -2.18 -22.92 -45.58
C MET A 1 -2.28 -21.57 -44.88
N LYS A 2 -2.57 -20.48 -45.62
CA LYS A 2 -2.61 -19.10 -45.11
C LYS A 2 -4.05 -18.75 -44.71
N ARG A 3 -4.34 -18.63 -43.41
CA ARG A 3 -5.67 -18.22 -42.92
C ARG A 3 -5.76 -16.68 -42.93
N LYS A 4 -6.71 -16.17 -43.72
CA LYS A 4 -7.06 -14.75 -43.86
C LYS A 4 -8.02 -14.43 -42.70
N VAL A 5 -7.57 -13.68 -41.70
CA VAL A 5 -8.41 -13.28 -40.56
C VAL A 5 -9.15 -11.99 -40.93
N ALA A 6 -10.48 -12.05 -40.90
CA ALA A 6 -11.38 -10.95 -41.18
C ALA A 6 -11.35 -9.92 -40.04
N LYS A 7 -11.38 -8.65 -40.42
CA LYS A 7 -11.42 -7.47 -39.54
C LYS A 7 -12.89 -7.13 -39.26
N PRO A 8 -13.42 -7.30 -38.03
CA PRO A 8 -14.75 -6.80 -37.71
C PRO A 8 -14.69 -5.29 -37.55
N ALA A 9 -15.64 -4.61 -38.21
CA ALA A 9 -15.97 -3.21 -38.02
C ALA A 9 -17.37 -3.19 -37.41
N GLU A 10 -17.55 -2.70 -36.18
CA GLU A 10 -18.85 -2.19 -35.72
C GLU A 10 -18.72 -1.34 -34.45
N SER A 11 -18.76 -0.04 -34.67
CA SER A 11 -19.65 0.96 -34.05
C SER A 11 -20.20 0.71 -32.64
N ALA A 12 -19.88 1.61 -31.71
CA ALA A 12 -20.85 2.24 -30.80
C ALA A 12 -20.18 3.39 -30.04
N GLU A 13 -20.39 4.61 -30.52
CA GLU A 13 -20.08 5.83 -29.76
C GLU A 13 -21.13 5.98 -28.65
N ALA A 14 -20.76 5.63 -27.42
CA ALA A 14 -21.57 5.89 -26.24
C ALA A 14 -21.39 7.36 -25.83
N THR A 15 -22.35 8.19 -26.24
CA THR A 15 -22.52 9.56 -25.75
C THR A 15 -22.87 9.53 -24.26
N ILE A 16 -21.86 9.70 -23.41
CA ILE A 16 -22.05 9.83 -21.96
C ILE A 16 -22.59 11.25 -21.69
N SER A 17 -23.90 11.36 -21.56
CA SER A 17 -24.59 12.53 -21.03
C SER A 17 -24.25 12.66 -19.53
N VAL A 18 -23.31 13.54 -19.20
CA VAL A 18 -22.98 13.90 -17.83
C VAL A 18 -24.10 14.79 -17.29
N VAL A 19 -25.10 14.17 -16.67
CA VAL A 19 -26.06 14.87 -15.82
C VAL A 19 -25.31 15.30 -14.56
N PRO A 20 -25.31 16.60 -14.20
CA PRO A 20 -24.76 17.04 -12.92
C PRO A 20 -25.71 16.57 -11.82
N ALA A 21 -25.44 15.39 -11.28
CA ALA A 21 -26.03 14.94 -10.04
C ALA A 21 -25.49 15.85 -8.93
N GLU A 22 -26.32 16.79 -8.48
CA GLU A 22 -26.20 17.40 -7.16
C GLU A 22 -26.29 16.26 -6.13
N LEU A 23 -25.14 15.66 -5.84
CA LEU A 23 -24.99 14.73 -4.74
C LEU A 23 -24.95 15.59 -3.49
N ASP A 24 -26.09 15.67 -2.82
CA ASP A 24 -26.18 15.97 -1.40
C ASP A 24 -25.20 15.02 -0.68
N ILE A 25 -23.99 15.51 -0.39
CA ILE A 25 -23.03 14.86 0.49
C ILE A 25 -23.61 15.06 1.89
N GLU A 26 -24.65 14.31 2.19
CA GLU A 26 -25.11 14.07 3.55
C GLU A 26 -23.90 13.45 4.25
N ALA A 27 -23.26 14.26 5.09
CA ALA A 27 -22.08 13.89 5.85
C ALA A 27 -22.42 12.66 6.68
N ALA A 28 -22.12 11.48 6.12
CA ALA A 28 -22.31 10.20 6.75
C ALA A 28 -21.52 10.26 8.07
N ALA A 29 -22.26 10.50 9.15
CA ALA A 29 -21.73 10.45 10.49
C ALA A 29 -21.03 9.09 10.61
N PRO A 30 -19.75 9.05 11.01
CA PRO A 30 -19.00 7.81 11.05
C PRO A 30 -19.77 6.84 11.93
N ALA A 31 -20.19 5.71 11.36
CA ALA A 31 -20.85 4.65 12.08
C ALA A 31 -20.04 4.36 13.35
N SER A 32 -20.64 4.61 14.50
CA SER A 32 -20.02 4.45 15.81
C SER A 32 -19.67 2.98 16.00
N MET A 33 -18.41 2.62 15.72
CA MET A 33 -17.89 1.29 16.01
C MET A 33 -18.03 1.02 17.50
N SER A 34 -18.44 -0.20 17.83
CA SER A 34 -18.70 -0.58 19.21
C SER A 34 -17.44 -0.43 20.07
N ASP A 35 -17.59 -0.05 21.35
CA ASP A 35 -16.45 0.17 22.25
C ASP A 35 -15.55 -1.08 22.39
N ALA A 36 -16.10 -2.28 22.16
CA ALA A 36 -15.37 -3.55 22.16
C ALA A 36 -14.40 -3.66 20.97
N GLU A 37 -14.83 -3.27 19.76
CA GLU A 37 -13.96 -3.28 18.57
C GLU A 37 -12.84 -2.23 18.69
N GLN A 38 -13.11 -1.11 19.36
CA GLN A 38 -12.09 -0.07 19.59
C GLN A 38 -11.00 -0.54 20.56
N ALA A 39 -11.34 -1.35 21.56
CA ALA A 39 -10.37 -1.94 22.48
C ALA A 39 -9.41 -2.91 21.76
N ASP A 40 -9.94 -3.69 20.81
CA ASP A 40 -9.14 -4.63 20.01
C ASP A 40 -8.16 -3.94 19.06
N LEU A 41 -8.43 -2.70 18.64
CA LEU A 41 -7.55 -1.92 17.78
C LEU A 41 -6.41 -1.20 18.54
N ALA A 42 -6.41 -1.25 19.87
CA ALA A 42 -5.40 -0.57 20.68
C ALA A 42 -3.94 -0.97 20.35
N PRO A 43 -3.59 -2.23 20.05
CA PRO A 43 -2.23 -2.61 19.67
C PRO A 43 -1.78 -1.98 18.34
N LEU A 44 -2.66 -1.96 17.33
CA LEU A 44 -2.39 -1.33 16.03
C LEU A 44 -2.11 0.17 16.20
N GLN A 45 -2.93 0.86 17.00
CA GLN A 45 -2.75 2.27 17.31
C GLN A 45 -1.44 2.58 18.05
N ARG A 46 -0.95 1.67 18.91
CA ARG A 46 0.37 1.82 19.53
C ARG A 46 1.48 1.76 18.49
N THR A 47 1.41 0.77 17.59
CA THR A 47 2.41 0.62 16.54
C THR A 47 2.44 1.79 15.56
N ALA A 48 1.32 2.48 15.34
CA ALA A 48 1.26 3.69 14.50
C ALA A 48 2.12 4.87 15.00
N ARG A 49 2.55 4.87 16.26
CA ARG A 49 3.42 5.91 16.83
C ARG A 49 4.90 5.75 16.50
N LEU A 50 5.26 4.57 15.99
CA LEU A 50 6.64 4.21 15.66
C LEU A 50 7.13 4.89 14.36
N PRO A 51 8.44 4.99 14.14
CA PRO A 51 8.97 5.38 12.84
C PRO A 51 8.58 4.34 11.77
N TRP A 52 8.29 4.81 10.56
CA TRP A 52 7.81 3.98 9.45
C TRP A 52 8.72 2.78 9.15
N ASP A 53 10.05 2.96 9.20
CA ASP A 53 10.99 1.88 8.90
C ASP A 53 10.85 0.66 9.84
N LYS A 54 10.41 0.89 11.08
CA LYS A 54 10.11 -0.18 12.04
C LYS A 54 8.73 -0.78 11.78
N GLN A 55 7.74 0.05 11.50
CA GLN A 55 6.38 -0.39 11.17
C GLN A 55 6.36 -1.30 9.96
N GLU A 56 7.05 -0.93 8.89
CA GLU A 56 7.10 -1.69 7.64
C GLU A 56 7.68 -3.09 7.84
N LYS A 57 8.78 -3.21 8.61
CA LYS A 57 9.38 -4.51 8.94
C LYS A 57 8.45 -5.37 9.80
N LEU A 58 7.85 -4.76 10.81
CA LEU A 58 6.93 -5.41 11.74
C LEU A 58 5.68 -5.94 11.02
N TYR A 59 4.98 -5.10 10.26
CA TYR A 59 3.82 -5.50 9.47
C TYR A 59 4.19 -6.51 8.38
N GLY A 60 5.29 -6.29 7.67
CA GLY A 60 5.74 -7.19 6.61
C GLY A 60 6.12 -8.58 7.12
N LEU A 61 6.66 -8.70 8.33
CA LEU A 61 6.95 -9.99 8.95
C LEU A 61 5.66 -10.67 9.41
N LEU A 62 4.76 -9.94 10.07
CA LEU A 62 3.51 -10.49 10.59
C LEU A 62 2.56 -10.94 9.47
N LEU A 63 2.42 -10.16 8.40
CA LEU A 63 1.64 -10.53 7.21
C LEU A 63 2.15 -11.84 6.60
N ARG A 64 3.48 -12.01 6.46
CA ARG A 64 4.09 -13.25 5.96
C ARG A 64 3.82 -14.46 6.84
N ILE A 65 3.74 -14.27 8.17
CA ILE A 65 3.40 -15.36 9.10
C ILE A 65 1.93 -15.75 8.92
N LEU A 66 1.03 -14.78 8.93
CA LEU A 66 -0.41 -15.02 8.78
C LEU A 66 -0.74 -15.64 7.42
N GLU A 67 -0.08 -15.22 6.34
CA GLU A 67 -0.22 -15.80 5.01
C GLU A 67 0.18 -17.28 5.00
N ARG A 68 1.32 -17.64 5.61
CA ARG A 68 1.75 -19.04 5.71
C ARG A 68 0.79 -19.90 6.53
N ILE A 69 0.22 -19.37 7.61
CA ILE A 69 -0.76 -20.07 8.44
C ILE A 69 -2.07 -20.25 7.67
N ARG A 70 -2.52 -19.24 6.92
CA ARG A 70 -3.68 -19.34 6.03
C ARG A 70 -3.50 -20.44 5.00
N ASP A 71 -2.33 -20.50 4.35
CA ASP A 71 -2.06 -21.46 3.30
C ASP A 71 -1.83 -22.89 3.84
N SER A 72 -1.37 -23.03 5.08
CA SER A 72 -1.06 -24.33 5.71
C SER A 72 -1.44 -24.35 7.19
N PRO A 73 -2.75 -24.39 7.52
CA PRO A 73 -3.21 -24.26 8.90
C PRO A 73 -2.84 -25.48 9.76
N SER A 74 -2.63 -26.67 9.19
CA SER A 74 -2.30 -27.87 9.96
C SER A 74 -0.84 -27.97 10.41
N ASP A 75 0.06 -27.12 9.90
CA ASP A 75 1.49 -27.21 10.23
C ASP A 75 1.80 -26.59 11.61
N ALA A 76 2.09 -27.46 12.58
CA ALA A 76 2.46 -27.08 13.94
C ALA A 76 3.74 -26.21 14.01
N LYS A 77 4.63 -26.29 13.01
CA LYS A 77 5.84 -25.47 12.98
C LYS A 77 5.54 -24.01 12.68
N LEU A 78 4.51 -23.73 11.88
CA LEU A 78 4.10 -22.36 11.54
C LEU A 78 3.35 -21.69 12.69
N ARG A 79 2.71 -22.50 13.55
CA ARG A 79 1.97 -22.05 14.74
C ARG A 79 2.85 -21.82 15.96
N SER A 80 4.12 -22.24 15.93
CA SER A 80 5.05 -22.05 17.03
C SER A 80 6.25 -21.22 16.60
N ILE A 81 6.40 -20.06 17.22
CA ILE A 81 7.44 -19.08 16.91
C ILE A 81 8.39 -18.98 18.11
N SER A 82 9.67 -19.18 17.87
CA SER A 82 10.69 -19.00 18.92
C SER A 82 10.96 -17.52 19.17
N ALA A 83 10.89 -17.06 20.43
CA ALA A 83 11.26 -15.69 20.79
C ALA A 83 12.76 -15.41 20.61
N THR A 84 13.58 -16.45 20.46
CA THR A 84 15.02 -16.34 20.22
C THR A 84 15.39 -16.06 18.76
N ALA A 85 14.44 -16.13 17.83
CA ALA A 85 14.71 -15.87 16.42
C ALA A 85 15.14 -14.41 16.23
N LYS A 86 16.33 -14.19 15.67
CA LYS A 86 16.96 -12.85 15.57
C LYS A 86 16.08 -11.81 14.88
N SER A 87 15.45 -12.19 13.76
CA SER A 87 14.54 -11.32 13.01
C SER A 87 13.29 -10.97 13.83
N LEU A 88 12.66 -11.97 14.43
CA LEU A 88 11.48 -11.76 15.26
C LEU A 88 11.78 -10.87 16.47
N ARG A 89 12.93 -11.09 17.10
CA ARG A 89 13.33 -10.32 18.29
C ARG A 89 13.54 -8.85 17.94
N ALA A 90 14.35 -8.56 16.92
CA ALA A 90 14.70 -7.20 16.54
C ALA A 90 13.53 -6.44 15.89
N ASP A 91 12.75 -7.11 15.03
CA ASP A 91 11.71 -6.46 14.23
C ASP A 91 10.33 -6.45 14.91
N VAL A 92 10.08 -7.33 15.89
CA VAL A 92 8.77 -7.45 16.56
C VAL A 92 8.86 -7.32 18.07
N LEU A 93 9.68 -8.13 18.76
CA LEU A 93 9.63 -8.19 20.23
C LEU A 93 10.26 -6.98 20.93
N GLU A 94 11.29 -6.38 20.35
CA GLU A 94 11.94 -5.17 20.86
C GLU A 94 11.19 -3.88 20.49
N VAL A 95 10.14 -4.00 19.68
CA VAL A 95 9.34 -2.88 19.21
C VAL A 95 8.16 -2.65 20.16
N ASP A 96 7.91 -1.39 20.52
CA ASP A 96 6.81 -1.01 21.41
C ASP A 96 5.45 -1.39 20.80
N GLY A 97 4.65 -2.18 21.52
CA GLY A 97 3.39 -2.74 21.04
C GLY A 97 3.51 -4.00 20.17
N GLY A 98 4.71 -4.49 19.88
CA GLY A 98 4.91 -5.67 19.04
C GLY A 98 4.41 -6.99 19.65
N PRO A 99 4.70 -7.30 20.93
CA PRO A 99 4.15 -8.47 21.61
C PRO A 99 2.62 -8.45 21.69
N GLU A 100 2.02 -7.29 21.93
CA GLU A 100 0.57 -7.12 21.96
C GLU A 100 -0.05 -7.30 20.58
N LEU A 101 0.64 -6.89 19.52
CA LEU A 101 0.19 -7.14 18.15
C LEU A 101 0.23 -8.64 17.80
N LEU A 102 1.22 -9.39 18.30
CA LEU A 102 1.24 -10.86 18.17
C LEU A 102 0.06 -11.50 18.92
N GLN A 103 -0.27 -11.02 20.12
CA GLN A 103 -1.45 -11.49 20.86
C GLN A 103 -2.74 -11.18 20.12
N TRP A 104 -2.87 -9.97 19.55
CA TRP A 104 -4.00 -9.60 18.71
C TRP A 104 -4.15 -10.51 17.47
N ALA A 105 -3.02 -10.93 16.89
CA ALA A 105 -2.99 -11.89 15.79
C ALA A 105 -3.35 -13.33 16.20
N GLY A 106 -3.58 -13.60 17.49
CA GLY A 106 -3.96 -14.91 18.02
C GLY A 106 -2.80 -15.76 18.55
N PHE A 107 -1.63 -15.15 18.81
CA PHE A 107 -0.50 -15.86 19.42
C PHE A 107 -0.43 -15.65 20.94
N CYS A 108 -0.43 -16.75 21.68
CA CYS A 108 -0.26 -16.76 23.12
C CYS A 108 1.21 -16.97 23.49
N ARG A 109 1.71 -16.23 24.48
CA ARG A 109 3.08 -16.42 24.98
C ARG A 109 3.15 -17.62 25.92
N VAL A 110 3.93 -18.62 25.55
CA VAL A 110 4.18 -19.85 26.33
C VAL A 110 5.69 -19.95 26.61
N GLY A 111 6.13 -19.37 27.73
CA GLY A 111 7.55 -19.27 28.09
C GLY A 111 8.34 -18.41 27.10
N ASP A 112 9.32 -19.03 26.44
CA ASP A 112 10.21 -18.42 25.42
C ASP A 112 9.70 -18.61 23.98
N ARG A 113 8.46 -19.06 23.81
CA ARG A 113 7.84 -19.25 22.49
C ARG A 113 6.46 -18.62 22.44
N PHE A 114 6.07 -18.18 21.25
CA PHE A 114 4.70 -17.77 20.95
C PHE A 114 4.02 -18.93 20.23
N GLN A 115 2.87 -19.37 20.74
CA GLN A 115 2.09 -20.47 20.19
C GLN A 115 0.68 -19.99 19.88
N ALA A 116 0.22 -20.27 18.67
CA ALA A 116 -1.18 -20.08 18.30
C ALA A 116 -1.97 -21.37 18.56
N ASP A 117 -3.12 -21.26 19.22
CA ASP A 117 -4.00 -22.41 19.44
C ASP A 117 -4.67 -22.82 18.11
N PRO A 118 -4.62 -24.11 17.71
CA PRO A 118 -5.34 -24.63 16.55
C PRO A 118 -6.82 -24.24 16.48
N MET A 119 -7.49 -24.20 17.64
CA MET A 119 -8.93 -23.96 17.72
C MET A 119 -9.27 -22.48 17.64
N GLU A 120 -8.41 -21.62 18.19
CA GLU A 120 -8.62 -20.17 18.16
C GLU A 120 -8.16 -19.59 16.81
N LEU A 121 -6.96 -19.94 16.34
CA LEU A 121 -6.39 -19.46 15.09
C LEU A 121 -6.64 -20.43 13.93
N GLY A 122 -7.90 -20.44 13.48
CA GLY A 122 -8.32 -21.10 12.24
C GLY A 122 -7.87 -20.36 10.98
N ALA A 123 -8.01 -21.00 9.81
CA ALA A 123 -7.67 -20.40 8.52
C ALA A 123 -8.50 -19.13 8.23
N ASP A 124 -9.78 -19.15 8.59
CA ASP A 124 -10.70 -18.02 8.37
C ASP A 124 -10.32 -16.81 9.22
N LEU A 125 -10.01 -17.04 10.50
CA LEU A 125 -9.57 -15.96 11.40
C LEU A 125 -8.21 -15.40 10.96
N ALA A 126 -7.26 -16.28 10.58
CA ALA A 126 -5.97 -15.84 10.05
C ALA A 126 -6.14 -14.99 8.78
N ALA A 127 -7.08 -15.34 7.89
CA ALA A 127 -7.40 -14.56 6.70
C ALA A 127 -8.03 -13.20 7.03
N SER A 128 -8.97 -13.14 7.99
CA SER A 128 -9.58 -11.89 8.47
C SER A 128 -8.52 -10.97 9.09
N ARG A 129 -7.70 -11.47 10.03
CA ARG A 129 -6.62 -10.70 10.66
C ARG A 129 -5.57 -10.26 9.65
N HIS A 130 -5.25 -11.08 8.66
CA HIS A 130 -4.36 -10.69 7.56
C HIS A 130 -4.95 -9.52 6.76
N ALA A 131 -6.22 -9.59 6.37
CA ALA A 131 -6.88 -8.53 5.61
C ALA A 131 -6.96 -7.20 6.41
N GLU A 132 -7.31 -7.28 7.69
CA GLU A 132 -7.34 -6.12 8.61
C GLU A 132 -5.96 -5.47 8.74
N LEU A 133 -4.93 -6.28 9.00
CA LEU A 133 -3.56 -5.81 9.14
C LEU A 133 -3.04 -5.22 7.82
N GLN A 134 -3.40 -5.82 6.68
CA GLN A 134 -3.00 -5.33 5.36
C GLN A 134 -3.65 -3.99 5.05
N ALA A 135 -4.94 -3.83 5.32
CA ALA A 135 -5.63 -2.56 5.15
C ALA A 135 -5.00 -1.46 6.01
N TYR A 136 -4.69 -1.77 7.28
CA TYR A 136 -4.04 -0.84 8.19
C TYR A 136 -2.63 -0.46 7.74
N ALA A 137 -1.82 -1.44 7.31
CA ALA A 137 -0.47 -1.20 6.81
C ALA A 137 -0.47 -0.30 5.56
N LEU A 138 -1.43 -0.48 4.65
CA LEU A 138 -1.59 0.38 3.48
C LEU A 138 -1.99 1.81 3.88
N GLN A 139 -2.90 1.96 4.85
CA GLN A 139 -3.31 3.26 5.37
C GLN A 139 -2.12 4.03 5.96
N GLU A 140 -1.32 3.40 6.82
CA GLU A 140 -0.14 4.04 7.43
C GLU A 140 0.94 4.34 6.39
N ARG A 141 1.12 3.47 5.38
CA ARG A 141 2.04 3.71 4.26
C ARG A 141 1.65 4.98 3.51
N ASP A 142 0.38 5.09 3.15
CA ASP A 142 -0.13 6.24 2.40
C ASP A 142 -0.08 7.51 3.26
N ALA A 143 -0.34 7.41 4.57
CA ALA A 143 -0.16 8.51 5.51
C ALA A 143 1.29 8.99 5.59
N ASN A 144 2.27 8.07 5.61
CA ASN A 144 3.69 8.43 5.56
C ASN A 144 4.06 9.15 4.25
N PHE A 145 3.61 8.64 3.09
CA PHE A 145 3.86 9.32 1.82
C PHE A 145 3.27 10.74 1.78
N ARG A 146 2.09 10.94 2.39
CA ARG A 146 1.52 12.29 2.56
C ARG A 146 2.43 13.17 3.42
N ARG A 147 2.88 12.69 4.58
CA ARG A 147 3.79 13.42 5.48
C ARG A 147 5.09 13.81 4.76
N GLN A 148 5.71 12.88 4.02
CA GLN A 148 6.93 13.15 3.25
C GLN A 148 6.72 14.19 2.16
N ARG A 149 5.63 14.08 1.41
CA ARG A 149 5.27 15.05 0.37
C ARG A 149 5.05 16.43 0.98
N ASP A 150 4.30 16.53 2.07
CA ASP A 150 3.96 17.79 2.71
C ASP A 150 5.21 18.43 3.34
N ALA A 151 6.12 17.63 3.93
CA ALA A 151 7.42 18.09 4.37
C ALA A 151 8.27 18.65 3.23
N ARG A 152 8.26 18.01 2.06
CA ARG A 152 8.96 18.51 0.85
C ARG A 152 8.36 19.82 0.34
N ILE A 153 7.02 19.93 0.34
CA ILE A 153 6.32 21.16 -0.05
C ILE A 153 6.67 22.29 0.92
N GLU A 154 6.70 22.02 2.22
CA GLU A 154 7.03 23.03 3.23
C GLU A 154 8.50 23.44 3.15
N ALA A 155 9.42 22.51 2.94
CA ALA A 155 10.84 22.83 2.71
C ALA A 155 11.04 23.69 1.45
N GLU A 156 10.33 23.37 0.36
CA GLU A 156 10.36 24.18 -0.86
C GLU A 156 9.69 25.55 -0.65
N ARG A 157 8.61 25.62 0.14
CA ARG A 157 7.98 26.87 0.53
C ARG A 157 8.93 27.73 1.35
N GLN A 158 9.65 27.17 2.32
CA GLN A 158 10.67 27.87 3.11
C GLN A 158 11.82 28.38 2.26
N ARG A 159 12.25 27.63 1.23
CA ARG A 159 13.25 28.10 0.26
C ARG A 159 12.76 29.26 -0.62
N ARG A 160 11.46 29.29 -0.94
CA ARG A 160 10.84 30.28 -1.82
C ARG A 160 10.23 31.46 -1.10
N LEU A 161 9.99 31.34 0.21
CA LEU A 161 9.51 32.44 1.03
C LEU A 161 10.55 33.57 0.90
N PRO A 162 10.14 34.74 0.40
CA PRO A 162 11.05 35.86 0.28
C PRO A 162 11.49 36.22 1.69
N THR A 163 12.79 36.07 1.97
CA THR A 163 13.42 36.57 3.17
C THR A 163 13.33 38.10 3.13
N GLY A 164 12.17 38.65 3.49
CA GLY A 164 11.97 40.10 3.69
C GLY A 164 12.11 41.03 2.48
N ASP A 165 12.49 40.57 1.29
CA ASP A 165 12.57 41.46 0.12
C ASP A 165 11.39 41.25 -0.82
N THR A 166 10.61 42.32 -0.95
CA THR A 166 9.36 42.51 -1.70
C THR A 166 9.48 42.17 -3.19
N GLY A 167 9.65 40.90 -3.52
CA GLY A 167 9.42 40.40 -4.86
C GLY A 167 7.92 40.49 -5.17
N PRO A 168 7.52 40.97 -6.36
CA PRO A 168 6.11 41.04 -6.75
C PRO A 168 5.47 39.66 -6.61
N PRO A 169 4.23 39.57 -6.12
CA PRO A 169 3.57 38.30 -5.86
C PRO A 169 3.62 37.47 -7.14
N LEU A 170 4.16 36.23 -7.02
CA LEU A 170 4.12 35.22 -8.06
C LEU A 170 2.72 35.27 -8.66
N ARG A 171 2.62 35.71 -9.92
CA ARG A 171 1.34 35.86 -10.61
C ARG A 171 0.63 34.53 -10.43
N ARG A 172 -0.39 34.55 -9.57
CA ARG A 172 -1.34 33.46 -9.37
C ARG A 172 -1.68 33.01 -10.80
N TRP A 173 -1.66 31.71 -11.07
CA TRP A 173 -2.02 31.12 -12.37
C TRP A 173 -3.49 31.40 -12.77
N GLY A 174 -4.05 32.57 -12.41
CA GLY A 174 -5.21 33.20 -13.03
C GLY A 174 -4.84 34.04 -14.25
N GLY A 175 -3.63 33.92 -14.79
CA GLY A 175 -3.44 34.14 -16.21
C GLY A 175 -4.32 33.12 -16.92
N ARG A 176 -5.31 33.58 -17.69
CA ARG A 176 -6.15 32.75 -18.57
C ARG A 176 -5.33 31.54 -19.02
N LEU A 177 -5.73 30.34 -18.63
CA LEU A 177 -5.31 29.12 -19.34
C LEU A 177 -5.40 29.48 -20.83
N PRO A 178 -4.33 29.34 -21.62
CA PRO A 178 -4.41 29.59 -23.06
C PRO A 178 -5.64 28.84 -23.52
N SER A 179 -6.60 29.58 -24.07
CA SER A 179 -7.86 29.01 -24.49
C SER A 179 -7.53 28.00 -25.58
N PHE A 180 -7.49 26.71 -25.21
CA PHE A 180 -7.45 25.60 -26.17
C PHE A 180 -8.79 25.49 -26.95
N GLY A 181 -9.65 26.51 -26.89
CA GLY A 181 -10.93 26.62 -27.58
C GLY A 181 -10.90 27.69 -28.67
N ARG A 182 -10.27 27.37 -29.80
CA ARG A 182 -10.63 27.73 -31.20
C ARG A 182 -9.42 27.48 -32.10
N GLY A 183 -9.16 26.21 -32.43
CA GLY A 183 -8.07 25.90 -33.36
C GLY A 183 -7.67 24.43 -33.49
N ALA A 184 -8.42 23.47 -32.95
CA ALA A 184 -8.15 22.04 -33.14
C ALA A 184 -8.62 21.54 -34.53
N ARG A 185 -8.16 22.17 -35.62
CA ARG A 185 -8.31 21.67 -37.00
C ARG A 185 -7.02 21.71 -37.83
N GLY A 186 -5.85 21.91 -37.23
CA GLY A 186 -4.59 22.03 -38.00
C GLY A 186 -3.36 21.28 -37.48
N PHE A 187 -3.42 20.60 -36.33
CA PHE A 187 -2.24 19.98 -35.73
C PHE A 187 -2.09 18.47 -36.01
N VAL A 188 -2.87 17.91 -36.95
CA VAL A 188 -2.74 16.50 -37.34
C VAL A 188 -1.80 16.32 -38.54
N ASP A 189 -1.51 17.39 -39.30
CA ASP A 189 -0.80 17.26 -40.58
C ASP A 189 0.71 17.52 -40.53
N THR A 190 1.25 18.05 -39.42
CA THR A 190 2.68 18.46 -39.38
C THR A 190 3.60 17.48 -38.69
N TYR A 191 3.07 16.54 -37.91
CA TYR A 191 3.87 15.47 -37.34
C TYR A 191 3.20 14.16 -37.74
N GLY A 192 3.67 13.58 -38.84
CA GLY A 192 3.36 12.21 -39.29
C GLY A 192 3.82 11.17 -38.27
N LEU A 193 3.31 11.26 -37.05
CA LEU A 193 3.33 10.23 -36.05
C LEU A 193 2.26 9.23 -36.48
N GLU A 194 2.62 8.42 -37.47
CA GLU A 194 2.00 7.13 -37.69
C GLU A 194 2.18 6.34 -36.38
N CYS A 195 1.16 6.41 -35.51
CA CYS A 195 0.95 5.44 -34.45
C CYS A 195 0.68 4.10 -35.12
N SER A 196 1.76 3.46 -35.56
CA SER A 196 1.77 2.05 -35.89
C SER A 196 1.27 1.32 -34.66
N LYS A 197 0.03 0.80 -34.77
CA LYS A 197 -0.51 -0.25 -33.92
C LYS A 197 0.41 -1.47 -34.04
N SER A 198 1.56 -1.42 -33.39
CA SER A 198 2.33 -2.61 -33.07
C SER A 198 1.60 -3.27 -31.91
N GLY A 199 1.12 -4.49 -32.18
CA GLY A 199 0.40 -5.30 -31.21
C GLY A 199 1.27 -5.53 -29.97
N LEU A 200 0.80 -5.01 -28.84
CA LEU A 200 1.20 -5.48 -27.51
C LEU A 200 0.12 -6.43 -27.00
N ALA A 201 -0.09 -7.50 -27.76
CA ALA A 201 -0.82 -8.68 -27.32
C ALA A 201 0.18 -9.84 -27.31
N GLU A 202 1.20 -9.75 -26.44
CA GLU A 202 2.07 -10.83 -25.94
C GLU A 202 3.30 -10.24 -25.24
N GLN A 203 3.11 -9.51 -24.14
CA GLN A 203 4.21 -9.23 -23.21
C GLN A 203 3.72 -8.75 -21.83
N ILE A 204 2.74 -9.46 -21.25
CA ILE A 204 2.37 -9.28 -19.82
C ILE A 204 2.94 -10.41 -18.95
N HIS A 205 3.88 -11.22 -19.46
CA HIS A 205 4.50 -12.30 -18.68
C HIS A 205 5.87 -11.99 -18.07
N LEU A 206 6.40 -10.76 -18.15
CA LEU A 206 7.76 -10.47 -17.71
C LEU A 206 7.93 -9.10 -17.01
N VAL A 207 6.98 -8.72 -16.15
CA VAL A 207 7.27 -7.78 -15.04
C VAL A 207 6.75 -8.36 -13.71
N THR A 208 6.75 -9.69 -13.63
CA THR A 208 6.54 -10.45 -12.40
C THR A 208 7.81 -11.26 -12.15
N LEU A 209 8.95 -10.60 -11.92
CA LEU A 209 10.19 -11.17 -11.36
C LEU A 209 11.33 -10.13 -11.49
N CYS A 210 11.34 -9.11 -10.62
CA CYS A 210 12.59 -8.48 -10.18
C CYS A 210 12.40 -7.69 -8.89
N VAL A 211 11.84 -8.35 -7.87
CA VAL A 211 12.20 -8.06 -6.47
C VAL A 211 12.79 -9.35 -5.92
N CYS A 212 13.90 -9.79 -6.52
CA CYS A 212 14.78 -10.76 -5.89
C CYS A 212 15.47 -10.05 -4.73
N ILE A 213 14.86 -10.20 -3.55
CA ILE A 213 15.51 -10.70 -2.34
C ILE A 213 17.04 -10.55 -2.39
N ARG A 214 17.54 -9.43 -1.87
CA ARG A 214 18.92 -9.29 -1.45
C ARG A 214 18.95 -9.41 0.07
N SER A 215 18.92 -10.64 0.57
CA SER A 215 19.12 -10.94 2.01
C SER A 215 19.72 -12.34 2.23
N GLU A 216 20.56 -12.81 1.30
CA GLU A 216 21.52 -13.87 1.58
C GLU A 216 22.88 -13.23 1.87
N ASP A 217 23.07 -12.68 3.08
CA ASP A 217 24.40 -12.27 3.58
C ASP A 217 24.47 -12.23 5.12
N VAL A 218 23.74 -13.13 5.82
CA VAL A 218 23.83 -13.25 7.30
C VAL A 218 23.96 -14.71 7.77
N VAL A 219 24.61 -15.57 6.98
CA VAL A 219 25.00 -16.92 7.44
C VAL A 219 26.44 -17.25 7.04
N ARG A 220 27.40 -16.38 7.40
CA ARG A 220 28.82 -16.75 7.51
C ARG A 220 29.46 -15.94 8.63
N GLY A 221 29.54 -16.55 9.82
CA GLY A 221 30.34 -16.02 10.91
C GLY A 221 29.78 -16.34 12.29
N LEU A 222 29.93 -17.59 12.72
CA LEU A 222 30.10 -17.98 14.13
C LEU A 222 30.43 -19.48 14.18
N ALA A 223 31.64 -19.79 13.72
CA ALA A 223 32.44 -20.87 14.28
C ALA A 223 33.54 -20.17 15.06
N LEU A 224 33.41 -20.18 16.39
CA LEU A 224 34.44 -20.14 17.44
C LEU A 224 33.72 -20.03 18.79
#